data_AF-A0A3D3RKU6-F1
#
_entry.id   AF-A0A3D3RKU6-F1
#
_cell.length_a   1.000
_cell.length_b   1.000
_cell.length_c   1.000
_cell.angle_alpha   90.00
_cell.angle_beta   90.00
_cell.angle_gamma   90.00
#
_symmetry.space_group_name_H-M   'P 1'
#
loop_
_entity.id
_entity.type
_entity.pdbx_description
1 polymer ?
#
loop_
_entity_poly.entity_id
_entity_poly.type
_entity_poly.pdbx_seq_one_letter_code
_entity_poly.pdbx_strand_id
1 'polypeptide(L)'
;MEERNLDLAPRREGVREKVSSTVVKFPLNEIEEHFNENLQYICTQFAIADELLQNGREEEARNIWSSQIVFLESAFDFYLHELTKFGLFEMFIGNWDKTEKYNNLSVKMSVVDKALNAREDSEWFLEFANEFYKEITLVSYRSLKEQMNLLGLDLQKVADAVFYERGSSIKTKNKLENRLEKLYHRRNVIAHQSGRRHSDAQREEITKDMVENHIEDIKKIVEKIQELARQKD
;
A
#
# COMPACT_ATOMS: atom_id res chain seq x y z
N MET A 1 21.86 52.39 -28.16
CA MET A 1 21.06 51.15 -28.09
C MET A 1 21.33 50.59 -26.72
N GLU A 2 20.40 50.76 -25.78
CA GLU A 2 20.60 50.33 -24.38
C GLU A 2 20.68 48.81 -24.32
N GLU A 3 21.72 48.28 -23.68
CA GLU A 3 21.88 46.85 -23.43
C GLU A 3 20.71 46.34 -22.58
N ARG A 4 20.05 45.28 -23.04
CA ARG A 4 18.98 44.63 -22.28
C ARG A 4 19.61 43.96 -21.05
N ASN A 5 19.21 44.40 -19.87
CA ASN A 5 19.55 43.72 -18.62
C ASN A 5 18.87 42.33 -18.60
N LEU A 6 19.69 41.27 -18.53
CA LEU A 6 19.28 39.86 -18.46
C LEU A 6 19.46 39.26 -17.06
N ASP A 7 19.69 40.09 -16.04
CA ASP A 7 19.90 39.64 -14.67
C ASP A 7 18.60 39.01 -14.14
N LEU A 8 18.72 37.75 -13.74
CA LEU A 8 17.62 37.03 -13.10
C LEU A 8 17.41 37.61 -11.70
N ALA A 9 16.20 38.08 -11.44
CA ALA A 9 15.82 38.46 -10.08
C ALA A 9 16.01 37.25 -9.15
N PRO A 10 16.58 37.46 -7.95
CA PRO A 10 16.78 36.38 -6.99
C PRO A 10 15.45 35.71 -6.66
N ARG A 11 15.44 34.37 -6.71
CA ARG A 11 14.26 33.55 -6.43
C ARG A 11 13.76 33.88 -5.02
N ARG A 12 12.47 34.19 -4.91
CA ARG A 12 11.81 34.28 -3.59
C ARG A 12 11.60 32.87 -3.07
N GLU A 13 12.40 32.47 -2.10
CA GLU A 13 12.28 31.19 -1.40
C GLU A 13 11.34 31.33 -0.19
N GLY A 14 10.69 30.25 0.24
CA GLY A 14 9.84 30.25 1.44
C GLY A 14 8.47 30.91 1.31
N VAL A 15 8.03 31.30 0.11
CA VAL A 15 6.70 31.94 -0.11
C VAL A 15 5.54 30.94 -0.19
N ARG A 16 5.83 29.64 -0.18
CA ARG A 16 4.79 28.61 -0.12
C ARG A 16 4.42 28.38 1.33
N GLU A 17 3.16 28.65 1.69
CA GLU A 17 2.57 28.10 2.90
C GLU A 17 2.67 26.58 2.82
N LYS A 18 3.47 25.98 3.71
CA LYS A 18 3.41 24.54 3.93
C LYS A 18 2.07 24.27 4.63
N VAL A 19 1.11 23.74 3.87
CA VAL A 19 -0.08 23.13 4.47
C VAL A 19 0.42 21.95 5.30
N SER A 20 0.53 22.14 6.61
CA SER A 20 0.80 21.05 7.54
C SER A 20 -0.51 20.32 7.76
N SER A 21 -0.71 19.20 7.06
CA SER A 21 -1.84 18.31 7.34
C SER A 21 -1.60 17.57 8.65
N THR A 22 -2.56 17.65 9.58
CA THR A 22 -2.53 16.84 10.81
C THR A 22 -2.55 15.35 10.46
N VAL A 23 -1.69 14.57 11.11
CA VAL A 23 -1.66 13.11 10.93
C VAL A 23 -2.87 12.52 11.64
N VAL A 24 -3.76 11.88 10.88
CA VAL A 24 -4.95 11.21 11.41
C VAL A 24 -4.67 9.71 11.57
N LYS A 25 -5.12 9.16 12.70
CA LYS A 25 -5.24 7.73 12.94
C LYS A 25 -6.70 7.33 12.71
N PHE A 26 -6.96 6.61 11.62
CA PHE A 26 -8.29 6.07 11.36
C PHE A 26 -8.53 4.81 12.20
N PRO A 27 -9.76 4.58 12.71
CA PRO A 27 -10.13 3.31 13.33
C PRO A 27 -10.17 2.17 12.30
N LEU A 28 -10.07 0.92 12.77
CA LEU A 28 -9.98 -0.25 11.87
C LEU A 28 -11.15 -0.36 10.88
N ASN A 29 -12.37 0.01 11.26
CA ASN A 29 -13.52 0.00 10.34
C ASN A 29 -13.35 1.01 9.20
N GLU A 30 -12.90 2.23 9.49
CA GLU A 30 -12.66 3.25 8.45
C GLU A 30 -11.51 2.84 7.52
N ILE A 31 -10.45 2.20 8.05
CA ILE A 31 -9.37 1.65 7.23
C ILE A 31 -9.90 0.59 6.25
N GLU A 32 -10.80 -0.29 6.70
CA GLU A 32 -11.46 -1.29 5.85
C GLU A 32 -12.39 -0.63 4.82
N GLU A 33 -13.17 0.37 5.24
CA GLU A 33 -14.07 1.13 4.38
C GLU A 33 -13.31 1.83 3.24
N HIS A 34 -12.22 2.55 3.54
CA HIS A 34 -11.37 3.17 2.52
C HIS A 34 -10.84 2.16 1.50
N PHE A 35 -10.43 0.97 1.95
CA PHE A 35 -9.98 -0.08 1.04
C PHE A 35 -11.12 -0.60 0.15
N ASN A 36 -12.30 -0.84 0.74
CA ASN A 36 -13.48 -1.32 0.02
C ASN A 36 -14.00 -0.29 -1.00
N GLU A 37 -13.99 1.00 -0.67
CA GLU A 37 -14.34 2.09 -1.58
C GLU A 37 -13.40 2.12 -2.79
N ASN A 38 -12.09 2.00 -2.54
CA ASN A 38 -11.09 1.92 -3.61
C ASN A 38 -11.32 0.68 -4.50
N LEU A 39 -11.59 -0.49 -3.92
CA LEU A 39 -11.92 -1.68 -4.67
C LEU A 39 -13.20 -1.52 -5.51
N GLN A 40 -14.23 -0.89 -4.96
CA GLN A 40 -15.46 -0.62 -5.70
C GLN A 40 -15.17 0.24 -6.93
N TYR A 41 -14.40 1.34 -6.77
CA TYR A 41 -13.99 2.18 -7.89
C TYR A 41 -13.22 1.37 -8.94
N ILE A 42 -12.24 0.56 -8.53
CA ILE A 42 -11.47 -0.31 -9.42
C ILE A 42 -12.39 -1.26 -10.19
N CYS A 43 -13.31 -1.94 -9.52
CA CYS A 43 -14.23 -2.90 -10.13
C CYS A 43 -15.18 -2.23 -11.13
N THR A 44 -15.64 -1.00 -10.88
CA THR A 44 -16.53 -0.30 -11.83
C THR A 44 -15.89 -0.06 -13.20
N GLN A 45 -14.55 -0.01 -13.28
CA GLN A 45 -13.83 0.18 -14.54
C GLN A 45 -13.96 -1.01 -15.50
N PHE A 46 -14.35 -2.20 -15.01
CA PHE A 46 -14.59 -3.35 -15.89
C PHE A 46 -15.70 -3.09 -16.90
N ALA A 47 -16.77 -2.38 -16.50
CA ALA A 47 -17.87 -2.06 -17.42
C ALA A 47 -17.39 -1.20 -18.60
N ILE A 48 -16.49 -0.25 -18.34
CA ILE A 48 -15.88 0.61 -19.36
C ILE A 48 -14.98 -0.23 -20.28
N ALA A 49 -14.17 -1.12 -19.71
CA ALA A 49 -13.32 -2.00 -20.50
C ALA A 49 -14.14 -2.97 -21.38
N ASP A 50 -15.24 -3.51 -20.87
CA ASP A 50 -16.14 -4.39 -21.59
C ASP A 50 -16.82 -3.66 -22.76
N GLU A 51 -17.26 -2.42 -22.57
CA GLU A 51 -17.82 -1.56 -23.63
C GLU A 51 -16.78 -1.30 -24.74
N LEU A 52 -15.54 -0.98 -24.36
CA LEU A 52 -14.45 -0.78 -25.32
C LEU A 52 -14.18 -2.06 -26.12
N LEU A 53 -14.19 -3.22 -25.46
CA LEU A 53 -14.00 -4.51 -26.11
C LEU A 53 -15.12 -4.82 -27.12
N GLN A 54 -16.38 -4.58 -26.74
CA GLN A 54 -17.54 -4.77 -27.62
C GLN A 54 -17.50 -3.88 -28.86
N ASN A 55 -16.88 -2.70 -28.75
CA ASN A 55 -16.68 -1.75 -29.85
C ASN A 55 -15.38 -1.99 -30.64
N GLY A 56 -14.68 -3.11 -30.42
CA GLY A 56 -13.45 -3.47 -31.13
C GLY A 56 -12.21 -2.67 -30.71
N ARG A 57 -12.26 -1.94 -29.58
CA ARG A 57 -11.17 -1.11 -29.04
C ARG A 57 -10.35 -1.90 -28.01
N GLU A 58 -9.82 -3.05 -28.43
CA GLU A 58 -9.12 -4.00 -27.53
C GLU A 58 -7.93 -3.38 -26.77
N GLU A 59 -7.10 -2.59 -27.46
CA GLU A 59 -5.93 -1.95 -26.82
C GLU A 59 -6.33 -0.98 -25.72
N GLU A 60 -7.47 -0.31 -25.86
CA GLU A 60 -7.96 0.62 -24.85
C GLU A 60 -8.55 -0.12 -23.65
N ALA A 61 -9.28 -1.21 -23.88
CA ALA A 61 -9.71 -2.11 -22.82
C ALA A 61 -8.52 -2.66 -22.03
N ARG A 62 -7.44 -3.07 -22.70
CA ARG A 62 -6.18 -3.51 -22.07
C ARG A 62 -5.51 -2.40 -21.25
N ASN A 63 -5.58 -1.14 -21.70
CA ASN A 63 -5.06 -0.01 -20.92
C ASN A 63 -5.88 0.20 -19.64
N ILE A 64 -7.21 0.04 -19.69
CA ILE A 64 -8.05 0.08 -18.49
C ILE A 64 -7.67 -1.04 -17.52
N TRP A 65 -7.57 -2.28 -17.98
CA TRP A 65 -7.11 -3.41 -17.15
C TRP A 65 -5.73 -3.17 -16.54
N SER A 66 -4.82 -2.55 -17.29
CA SER A 66 -3.49 -2.19 -16.80
C SER A 66 -3.56 -1.15 -15.68
N SER A 67 -4.42 -0.13 -15.83
CA SER A 67 -4.65 0.87 -14.80
C SER A 67 -5.25 0.27 -13.53
N GLN A 68 -6.17 -0.70 -13.65
CA GLN A 68 -6.77 -1.39 -12.51
C GLN A 68 -5.72 -2.14 -11.68
N ILE A 69 -4.70 -2.74 -12.30
CA ILE A 69 -3.58 -3.36 -11.55
C ILE A 69 -2.80 -2.33 -10.73
N VAL A 70 -2.53 -1.16 -11.31
CA VAL A 70 -1.82 -0.07 -10.61
C VAL A 70 -2.67 0.46 -9.45
N PHE A 71 -3.96 0.67 -9.67
CA PHE A 71 -4.88 1.13 -8.63
C PHE A 71 -5.06 0.09 -7.51
N LEU A 72 -5.15 -1.19 -7.85
CA LEU A 72 -5.24 -2.27 -6.85
C LEU A 72 -4.02 -2.30 -5.94
N GLU A 73 -2.83 -2.19 -6.53
CA GLU A 73 -1.60 -2.16 -5.75
C GLU A 73 -1.52 -0.91 -4.88
N SER A 74 -1.90 0.26 -5.40
CA SER A 74 -1.97 1.51 -4.62
C SER A 74 -2.97 1.42 -3.46
N ALA A 75 -4.14 0.81 -3.68
CA ALA A 75 -5.16 0.63 -2.64
C ALA A 75 -4.66 -0.31 -1.53
N PHE A 76 -3.96 -1.38 -1.92
CA PHE A 76 -3.37 -2.33 -0.97
C PHE A 76 -2.21 -1.72 -0.17
N ASP A 77 -1.34 -0.96 -0.83
CA ASP A 77 -0.23 -0.22 -0.19
C ASP A 77 -0.77 0.77 0.86
N PHE A 78 -1.76 1.57 0.47
CA PHE A 78 -2.42 2.52 1.36
C PHE A 78 -3.07 1.84 2.58
N TYR A 79 -3.79 0.73 2.36
CA TYR A 79 -4.35 -0.08 3.45
C TYR A 79 -3.27 -0.52 4.45
N LEU A 80 -2.14 -1.03 3.96
CA LEU A 80 -1.05 -1.49 4.83
C LEU A 80 -0.41 -0.33 5.61
N HIS A 81 -0.27 0.85 5.00
CA HIS A 81 0.22 2.04 5.69
C HIS A 81 -0.68 2.46 6.85
N GLU A 82 -1.99 2.53 6.60
CA GLU A 82 -2.95 2.92 7.62
C GLU A 82 -3.02 1.87 8.75
N LEU A 83 -2.99 0.58 8.41
CA LEU A 83 -2.92 -0.51 9.39
C LEU A 83 -1.65 -0.44 10.24
N THR A 84 -0.48 -0.19 9.62
CA THR A 84 0.79 -0.07 10.34
C THR A 84 0.75 1.11 11.32
N LYS A 85 0.24 2.26 10.87
CA LYS A 85 0.09 3.44 11.74
C LYS A 85 -0.87 3.17 12.90
N PHE A 86 -2.02 2.55 12.63
CA PHE A 86 -2.98 2.14 13.65
C PHE A 86 -2.33 1.19 14.67
N GLY A 87 -1.76 0.07 14.22
CA GLY A 87 -1.24 -0.97 15.10
C GLY A 87 -0.02 -0.53 15.91
N LEU A 88 0.86 0.32 15.34
CA LEU A 88 1.96 0.91 16.10
C LEU A 88 1.45 1.81 17.23
N PHE A 89 0.41 2.60 16.97
CA PHE A 89 -0.18 3.45 17.99
C PHE A 89 -0.86 2.63 19.10
N GLU A 90 -1.58 1.55 18.74
CA GLU A 90 -2.16 0.63 19.72
C GLU A 90 -1.08 -0.04 20.60
N MET A 91 0.06 -0.41 20.01
CA MET A 91 1.21 -0.91 20.77
C MET A 91 1.82 0.15 21.69
N PHE A 92 1.84 1.41 21.26
CA PHE A 92 2.38 2.51 22.03
C PHE A 92 1.54 2.79 23.29
N ILE A 93 0.22 2.88 23.14
CA ILE A 93 -0.72 3.15 24.26
C ILE A 93 -0.99 1.91 25.12
N GLY A 94 -0.56 0.72 24.67
CA GLY A 94 -0.60 -0.52 25.45
C GLY A 94 -1.84 -1.39 25.23
N ASN A 95 -2.63 -1.12 24.20
CA ASN A 95 -3.76 -1.97 23.82
C ASN A 95 -3.31 -3.22 23.06
N TRP A 96 -2.26 -3.09 22.23
CA TRP A 96 -1.64 -4.22 21.53
C TRP A 96 -0.29 -4.60 22.17
N ASP A 97 0.01 -5.91 22.22
CA ASP A 97 1.30 -6.38 22.71
C ASP A 97 2.46 -5.90 21.82
N LYS A 98 3.49 -5.35 22.46
CA LYS A 98 4.71 -4.91 21.79
C LYS A 98 5.52 -6.11 21.28
N THR A 99 5.83 -6.11 19.99
CA THR A 99 6.68 -7.15 19.38
C THR A 99 8.17 -6.86 19.59
N GLU A 100 9.01 -7.87 19.37
CA GLU A 100 10.46 -7.66 19.31
C GLU A 100 10.85 -6.59 18.27
N LYS A 101 10.16 -6.57 17.12
CA LYS A 101 10.39 -5.54 16.09
C LYS A 101 10.01 -4.15 16.56
N TYR A 102 8.88 -4.00 17.25
CA TYR A 102 8.48 -2.72 17.84
C TYR A 102 9.55 -2.21 18.82
N ASN A 103 10.04 -3.07 19.70
CA ASN A 103 11.04 -2.70 20.71
C ASN A 103 12.40 -2.30 20.10
N ASN A 104 12.66 -2.69 18.85
CA ASN A 104 13.89 -2.41 18.12
C ASN A 104 13.73 -1.28 17.08
N LEU A 105 12.64 -0.52 17.10
CA LEU A 105 12.47 0.64 16.21
C LEU A 105 13.51 1.72 16.49
N SER A 106 14.15 2.22 15.43
CA SER A 106 15.10 3.33 15.51
C SER A 106 14.36 4.66 15.54
N VAL A 107 14.68 5.50 16.52
CA VAL A 107 14.05 6.81 16.73
C VAL A 107 15.12 7.90 16.68
N LYS A 108 14.88 8.95 15.89
CA LYS A 108 15.78 10.12 15.85
C LYS A 108 15.73 10.87 17.19
N MET A 109 16.86 11.40 17.66
CA MET A 109 16.91 12.14 18.93
C MET A 109 15.93 13.32 18.97
N SER A 110 15.68 13.98 17.83
CA SER A 110 14.68 15.06 17.73
C SER A 110 13.25 14.61 18.04
N VAL A 111 12.92 13.34 17.80
CA VAL A 111 11.62 12.75 18.18
C VAL A 111 11.61 12.41 19.68
N VAL A 112 12.73 11.93 20.22
CA VAL A 112 12.88 11.70 21.67
C VAL A 112 12.72 13.01 22.45
N ASP A 113 13.35 14.09 22.00
CA ASP A 113 13.21 15.42 22.60
C ASP A 113 11.75 15.89 22.57
N LYS A 114 11.04 15.70 21.45
CA LYS A 114 9.59 15.98 21.38
C LYS A 114 8.82 15.15 22.41
N ALA A 115 9.05 13.84 22.46
CA ALA A 115 8.36 12.92 23.35
C ALA A 115 8.56 13.27 24.84
N LEU A 116 9.78 13.62 25.25
CA LEU A 116 10.09 14.02 26.63
C LEU A 116 9.39 15.32 27.06
N ASN A 117 9.04 16.17 26.10
CA ASN A 117 8.34 17.44 26.33
C ASN A 117 6.82 17.36 26.10
N ALA A 118 6.30 16.23 25.60
CA ALA A 118 4.91 16.09 25.17
C ALA A 118 3.89 15.96 26.31
N ARG A 119 4.31 15.89 27.58
CA ARG A 119 3.41 15.62 28.73
C ARG A 119 2.59 14.33 28.49
N GLU A 120 1.26 14.42 28.47
CA GLU A 120 0.33 13.29 28.22
C GLU A 120 -0.07 13.17 26.73
N ASP A 121 0.45 14.04 25.86
CA ASP A 121 0.14 14.03 24.44
C ASP A 121 0.84 12.86 23.72
N SER A 122 0.07 12.13 22.92
CA SER A 122 0.53 10.99 22.12
C SER A 122 0.62 11.30 20.62
N GLU A 123 0.25 12.51 20.20
CA GLU A 123 0.28 12.93 18.79
C GLU A 123 1.69 12.84 18.18
N TRP A 124 2.73 13.12 18.96
CA TRP A 124 4.12 13.01 18.50
C TRP A 124 4.45 11.60 17.99
N PHE A 125 3.84 10.56 18.56
CA PHE A 125 4.09 9.18 18.16
C PHE A 125 3.40 8.87 16.82
N LEU A 126 2.20 9.41 16.58
CA LEU A 126 1.53 9.32 15.29
C LEU A 126 2.33 10.03 14.19
N GLU A 127 2.84 11.23 14.47
CA GLU A 127 3.74 11.94 13.57
C GLU A 127 4.98 11.09 13.24
N PHE A 128 5.61 10.52 14.28
CA PHE A 128 6.77 9.63 14.11
C PHE A 128 6.43 8.42 13.24
N ALA A 129 5.36 7.69 13.54
CA ALA A 129 4.97 6.50 12.79
C ALA A 129 4.68 6.83 11.33
N ASN A 130 3.94 7.92 11.08
CA ASN A 130 3.66 8.39 9.72
C ASN A 130 4.95 8.75 8.96
N GLU A 131 5.82 9.57 9.55
CA GLU A 131 7.07 9.99 8.91
C GLU A 131 8.05 8.83 8.69
N PHE A 132 8.05 7.83 9.57
CA PHE A 132 8.93 6.67 9.46
C PHE A 132 8.52 5.73 8.32
N TYR A 133 7.21 5.55 8.09
CA TYR A 133 6.72 4.58 7.12
C TYR A 133 6.24 5.18 5.80
N LYS A 134 5.97 6.49 5.69
CA LYS A 134 5.34 7.08 4.49
C LYS A 134 6.03 6.86 3.14
N GLU A 135 7.34 6.58 3.12
CA GLU A 135 8.11 6.37 1.87
C GLU A 135 8.33 4.88 1.54
N ILE A 136 7.89 3.97 2.42
CA ILE A 136 8.18 2.54 2.28
C ILE A 136 7.05 1.84 1.53
N THR A 137 7.31 1.32 0.33
CA THR A 137 6.33 0.46 -0.35
C THR A 137 6.13 -0.88 0.41
N LEU A 138 4.88 -1.19 0.74
CA LEU A 138 4.49 -2.31 1.60
C LEU A 138 3.93 -3.52 0.85
N VAL A 139 3.76 -3.45 -0.47
CA VAL A 139 3.05 -4.50 -1.24
C VAL A 139 3.88 -5.74 -1.61
N SER A 140 5.21 -5.70 -1.52
CA SER A 140 6.04 -6.88 -1.79
C SER A 140 5.82 -7.95 -0.71
N TYR A 141 6.07 -9.23 -1.03
CA TYR A 141 5.92 -10.28 -0.01
C TYR A 141 6.84 -10.04 1.20
N ARG A 142 8.08 -9.58 0.92
CA ARG A 142 9.04 -9.23 1.96
C ARG A 142 8.50 -8.10 2.85
N SER A 143 8.03 -7.01 2.25
CA SER A 143 7.51 -5.88 3.01
C SER A 143 6.29 -6.29 3.84
N LEU A 144 5.33 -7.00 3.25
CA LEU A 144 4.16 -7.51 3.98
C LEU A 144 4.57 -8.37 5.17
N LYS A 145 5.47 -9.34 4.96
CA LYS A 145 6.00 -10.18 6.05
C LYS A 145 6.65 -9.35 7.14
N GLU A 146 7.43 -8.33 6.76
CA GLU A 146 8.09 -7.46 7.71
C GLU A 146 7.07 -6.66 8.55
N GLN A 147 5.97 -6.18 7.95
CA GLN A 147 4.87 -5.49 8.63
C GLN A 147 4.04 -6.41 9.51
N MET A 148 3.68 -7.60 9.04
CA MET A 148 2.95 -8.57 9.86
C MET A 148 3.75 -8.97 11.10
N ASN A 149 5.07 -9.16 10.96
CA ASN A 149 5.95 -9.40 12.11
C ASN A 149 6.04 -8.19 13.06
N LEU A 150 6.02 -6.96 12.52
CA LEU A 150 6.02 -5.74 13.33
C LEU A 150 4.75 -5.64 14.17
N LEU A 151 3.59 -5.93 13.56
CA LEU A 151 2.27 -5.84 14.17
C LEU A 151 1.89 -7.09 14.98
N GLY A 152 2.72 -8.14 14.94
CA GLY A 152 2.45 -9.42 15.59
C GLY A 152 1.23 -10.13 15.00
N LEU A 153 1.01 -10.00 13.70
CA LEU A 153 -0.04 -10.67 12.94
C LEU A 153 0.55 -11.92 12.26
N ASP A 154 -0.16 -13.04 12.34
CA ASP A 154 0.34 -14.32 11.82
C ASP A 154 0.10 -14.44 10.31
N LEU A 155 1.15 -14.16 9.52
CA LEU A 155 1.13 -14.30 8.06
C LEU A 155 0.79 -15.73 7.60
N GLN A 156 1.08 -16.76 8.41
CA GLN A 156 0.69 -18.15 8.08
C GLN A 156 -0.84 -18.29 8.04
N LYS A 157 -1.55 -17.71 9.00
CA LYS A 157 -3.02 -17.73 9.02
C LYS A 157 -3.62 -17.01 7.82
N VAL A 158 -3.00 -15.92 7.37
CA VAL A 158 -3.40 -15.22 6.13
C VAL A 158 -3.21 -16.14 4.93
N ALA A 159 -2.02 -16.73 4.79
CA ALA A 159 -1.71 -17.61 3.67
C ALA A 159 -2.66 -18.83 3.61
N ASP A 160 -2.94 -19.46 4.76
CA ASP A 160 -3.81 -20.62 4.84
C ASP A 160 -5.27 -20.28 4.53
N ALA A 161 -5.78 -19.15 5.00
CA ALA A 161 -7.15 -18.72 4.71
C ALA A 161 -7.39 -18.48 3.21
N VAL A 162 -6.39 -17.94 2.51
CA VAL A 162 -6.55 -17.52 1.10
C VAL A 162 -6.19 -18.64 0.12
N PHE A 163 -5.14 -19.41 0.41
CA PHE A 163 -4.51 -20.29 -0.59
C PHE A 163 -4.53 -21.78 -0.23
N TYR A 164 -5.19 -22.17 0.87
CA TYR A 164 -5.35 -23.58 1.19
C TYR A 164 -6.13 -24.32 0.09
N GLU A 165 -5.56 -25.43 -0.34
CA GLU A 165 -6.15 -26.29 -1.35
C GLU A 165 -5.87 -27.74 -0.97
N ARG A 166 -6.93 -28.53 -0.86
CA ARG A 166 -6.82 -29.92 -0.43
C ARG A 166 -5.99 -30.72 -1.44
N GLY A 167 -4.94 -31.37 -0.96
CA GLY A 167 -4.06 -32.21 -1.78
C GLY A 167 -2.99 -31.45 -2.56
N SER A 168 -2.89 -30.13 -2.40
CA SER A 168 -1.80 -29.35 -3.02
C SER A 168 -0.46 -29.66 -2.36
N SER A 169 0.58 -29.86 -3.18
CA SER A 169 1.97 -30.02 -2.71
C SER A 169 2.67 -28.68 -2.45
N ILE A 170 2.08 -27.56 -2.90
CA ILE A 170 2.63 -26.22 -2.76
C ILE A 170 2.17 -25.62 -1.43
N LYS A 171 3.13 -25.19 -0.60
CA LYS A 171 2.85 -24.49 0.65
C LYS A 171 2.09 -23.19 0.38
N THR A 172 1.09 -22.91 1.21
CA THR A 172 0.24 -21.71 1.15
C THR A 172 1.05 -20.41 1.17
N LYS A 173 2.10 -20.34 2.02
CA LYS A 173 3.04 -19.21 2.04
C LYS A 173 3.72 -18.97 0.69
N ASN A 174 4.12 -20.03 -0.01
CA ASN A 174 4.75 -19.89 -1.33
C ASN A 174 3.73 -19.39 -2.38
N LYS A 175 2.45 -19.79 -2.25
CA LYS A 175 1.37 -19.28 -3.10
C LYS A 175 1.13 -17.78 -2.85
N LEU A 176 1.09 -17.36 -1.57
CA LEU A 176 0.99 -15.95 -1.17
C LEU A 176 2.16 -15.13 -1.71
N GLU A 177 3.39 -15.59 -1.49
CA GLU A 177 4.61 -14.95 -2.00
C GLU A 177 4.55 -14.78 -3.52
N ASN A 178 4.27 -15.86 -4.25
CA ASN A 178 4.15 -15.82 -5.70
C ASN A 178 3.06 -14.86 -6.18
N ARG A 179 1.91 -14.78 -5.49
CA ARG A 179 0.82 -13.86 -5.86
C ARG A 179 1.23 -12.41 -5.70
N LEU A 180 1.85 -12.05 -4.57
CA LEU A 180 2.28 -10.68 -4.29
C LEU A 180 3.43 -10.25 -5.20
N GLU A 181 4.42 -11.12 -5.42
CA GLU A 181 5.54 -10.82 -6.32
C GLU A 181 5.07 -10.65 -7.78
N LYS A 182 4.10 -11.46 -8.23
CA LYS A 182 3.49 -11.28 -9.55
C LYS A 182 2.76 -9.94 -9.67
N LEU A 183 1.98 -9.55 -8.65
CA LEU A 183 1.28 -8.27 -8.64
C LEU A 183 2.29 -7.11 -8.66
N TYR A 184 3.27 -7.14 -7.76
CA TYR A 184 4.31 -6.12 -7.64
C TYR A 184 5.12 -5.97 -8.93
N HIS A 185 5.55 -7.10 -9.52
CA HIS A 185 6.26 -7.09 -10.79
C HIS A 185 5.40 -6.50 -11.91
N ARG A 186 4.14 -6.93 -12.03
CA ARG A 186 3.21 -6.43 -13.05
C ARG A 186 3.00 -4.92 -12.93
N ARG A 187 2.74 -4.43 -11.71
CA ARG A 187 2.60 -3.00 -11.45
C ARG A 187 3.85 -2.26 -11.88
N ASN A 188 5.04 -2.76 -11.54
CA ASN A 188 6.31 -2.12 -11.92
C ASN A 188 6.50 -2.06 -13.43
N VAL A 189 6.17 -3.13 -14.17
CA VAL A 189 6.23 -3.13 -15.63
C VAL A 189 5.24 -2.11 -16.21
N ILE A 190 4.01 -2.04 -15.70
CA ILE A 190 3.00 -1.08 -16.17
C ILE A 190 3.43 0.36 -15.87
N ALA A 191 3.72 0.67 -14.60
CA ALA A 191 3.94 2.03 -14.12
C ALA A 191 5.30 2.60 -14.52
N HIS A 192 6.36 1.79 -14.55
CA HIS A 192 7.73 2.27 -14.82
C HIS A 192 8.25 1.90 -16.21
N GLN A 193 7.66 0.90 -16.87
CA GLN A 193 8.12 0.42 -18.18
C GLN A 193 7.05 0.55 -19.27
N SER A 194 5.97 1.30 -19.01
CA SER A 194 4.84 1.49 -19.94
C SER A 194 4.24 0.17 -20.45
N GLY A 195 4.24 -0.85 -19.58
CA GLY A 195 3.75 -2.19 -19.86
C GLY A 195 4.70 -3.05 -20.70
N ARG A 196 5.97 -2.65 -20.89
CA ARG A 196 6.93 -3.36 -21.76
C ARG A 196 8.06 -4.00 -20.96
N ARG A 197 8.45 -5.21 -21.34
CA ARG A 197 9.60 -5.90 -20.73
C ARG A 197 10.91 -5.20 -21.07
N HIS A 198 11.81 -5.12 -20.10
CA HIS A 198 13.15 -4.55 -20.32
C HIS A 198 14.01 -5.34 -21.30
N SER A 199 13.80 -6.66 -21.40
CA SER A 199 14.62 -7.56 -22.22
C SER A 199 14.42 -7.39 -23.73
N ASP A 200 13.20 -7.13 -24.17
CA ASP A 200 12.82 -7.17 -25.60
C ASP A 200 11.81 -6.08 -26.00
N ALA A 201 11.45 -5.18 -25.09
CA ALA A 201 10.44 -4.14 -25.27
C ALA A 201 9.04 -4.66 -25.68
N GLN A 202 8.78 -5.97 -25.59
CA GLN A 202 7.46 -6.51 -25.86
C GLN A 202 6.49 -6.09 -24.76
N ARG A 203 5.29 -5.67 -25.17
CA ARG A 203 4.21 -5.34 -24.24
C ARG A 203 3.70 -6.62 -23.62
N GLU A 204 3.62 -6.65 -22.29
CA GLU A 204 3.09 -7.81 -21.61
C GLU A 204 1.57 -7.89 -21.77
N GLU A 205 1.08 -9.11 -21.96
CA GLU A 205 -0.34 -9.36 -22.04
C GLU A 205 -1.02 -9.13 -20.69
N ILE A 206 -2.24 -8.60 -20.76
CA ILE A 206 -3.14 -8.46 -19.62
C ILE A 206 -4.55 -8.84 -20.07
N THR A 207 -5.21 -9.68 -19.27
CA THR A 207 -6.58 -10.13 -19.50
C THR A 207 -7.46 -9.74 -18.34
N LYS A 208 -8.77 -9.67 -18.58
CA LYS A 208 -9.78 -9.43 -17.54
C LYS A 208 -9.65 -10.43 -16.38
N ASP A 209 -9.62 -11.73 -16.70
CA ASP A 209 -9.48 -12.80 -15.71
C ASP A 209 -8.24 -12.62 -14.82
N MET A 210 -7.11 -12.18 -15.39
CA MET A 210 -5.91 -11.92 -14.60
C MET A 210 -6.15 -10.81 -13.57
N VAL A 211 -6.80 -9.71 -13.97
CA VAL A 211 -7.11 -8.59 -13.08
C VAL A 211 -8.11 -9.02 -12.01
N GLU A 212 -9.19 -9.71 -12.38
CA GLU A 212 -10.20 -10.22 -11.44
C GLU A 212 -9.58 -11.14 -10.39
N ASN A 213 -8.73 -12.09 -10.81
CA ASN A 213 -8.02 -12.98 -9.89
C ASN A 213 -7.10 -12.21 -8.93
N HIS A 214 -6.44 -11.15 -9.39
CA HIS A 214 -5.61 -10.32 -8.51
C HIS A 214 -6.47 -9.55 -7.50
N ILE A 215 -7.57 -8.95 -7.94
CA ILE A 215 -8.51 -8.24 -7.07
C ILE A 215 -9.06 -9.18 -6.00
N GLU A 216 -9.52 -10.37 -6.39
CA GLU A 216 -10.11 -11.35 -5.47
C GLU A 216 -9.09 -11.83 -4.42
N ASP A 217 -7.87 -12.18 -4.85
CA ASP A 217 -6.83 -12.63 -3.93
C ASP A 217 -6.41 -11.52 -2.95
N ILE A 218 -6.22 -10.28 -3.43
CA ILE A 218 -5.86 -9.16 -2.55
C ILE A 218 -7.00 -8.82 -1.58
N LYS A 219 -8.25 -8.87 -2.04
CA LYS A 219 -9.43 -8.67 -1.18
C LYS A 219 -9.44 -9.68 -0.03
N LYS A 220 -9.30 -10.97 -0.32
CA LYS A 220 -9.26 -12.03 0.71
C LYS A 220 -8.07 -11.88 1.68
N ILE A 221 -6.92 -11.43 1.17
CA ILE A 221 -5.75 -11.12 2.01
C ILE A 221 -6.09 -10.00 2.99
N VAL A 222 -6.65 -8.89 2.51
CA VAL A 222 -7.03 -7.74 3.35
C VAL A 222 -8.08 -8.12 4.38
N GLU A 223 -9.15 -8.82 3.96
CA GLU A 223 -10.21 -9.30 4.87
C GLU A 223 -9.62 -10.15 6.01
N LYS A 224 -8.70 -11.06 5.70
CA LYS A 224 -8.07 -11.90 6.73
C LYS A 224 -7.14 -11.10 7.64
N ILE A 225 -6.41 -10.13 7.11
CA ILE A 225 -5.57 -9.24 7.94
C ILE A 225 -6.46 -8.41 8.88
N GLN A 226 -7.59 -7.88 8.39
CA GLN A 226 -8.55 -7.15 9.21
C GLN A 226 -9.12 -8.02 10.34
N GLU A 227 -9.51 -9.25 10.03
CA GLU A 227 -9.99 -10.19 11.04
C GLU A 227 -8.94 -10.43 12.14
N LEU A 228 -7.67 -10.59 11.77
CA LEU A 228 -6.58 -10.78 12.73
C LEU A 228 -6.29 -9.51 13.54
N ALA A 229 -6.42 -8.32 12.93
CA ALA A 229 -6.26 -7.05 13.64
C ALA A 229 -7.37 -6.83 14.67
N ARG A 230 -8.64 -7.08 14.30
CA ARG A 230 -9.80 -6.99 15.19
C ARG A 230 -9.78 -7.96 16.36
N GLN A 231 -9.09 -9.10 16.23
CA GLN A 231 -8.92 -10.05 17.34
C GLN A 231 -7.97 -9.52 18.44
N LYS A 232 -7.25 -8.43 18.17
CA LYS A 232 -6.30 -7.78 19.09
C LYS A 232 -6.82 -6.47 19.64
N ASP A 233 -7.88 -5.92 19.05
CA ASP A 233 -8.62 -4.73 19.48
C ASP A 233 -9.64 -5.11 20.56
#